data_AF-A0A022Q4Y9-F1
#
_entry.id   AF-A0A022Q4Y9-F1
#
_cell.length_a   1.000
_cell.length_b   1.000
_cell.length_c   1.000
_cell.angle_alpha   90.00
_cell.angle_beta   90.00
_cell.angle_gamma   90.00
#
_symmetry.space_group_name_H-M   'P 1'
#
loop_
_entity.id
_entity.type
_entity.pdbx_description
1 polymer ?
#
loop_
_entity_poly.entity_id
_entity_poly.type
_entity_poly.pdbx_seq_one_letter_code
_entity_poly.pdbx_strand_id
1 'polypeptide(L)'
;MDEHMNSTNYIIRVQKYDYAPKSHGENHDQLGLPSHTDKNMVTILYQNEVNGLEIQTKTGQWIAPNSRPSPNSFVVMIGESLHAWTNGRLHPPHHRVIMAGDEARYSIGLFSIPKPGYIIKTPEEMVDEEKHPLLFKPYEYFGFLDFQIKAGVIATPVSLKAYCGA
;
A
#
# COMPACT_ATOMS: atom_id res chain seq x y z
N MET A 1 -19.65 10.06 -4.11
CA MET A 1 -18.37 10.61 -4.62
C MET A 1 -17.95 11.84 -3.83
N ASP A 2 -18.87 12.80 -3.62
CA ASP A 2 -18.58 14.05 -2.91
C ASP A 2 -18.16 13.87 -1.45
N GLU A 3 -18.78 12.95 -0.70
CA GLU A 3 -18.37 12.65 0.67
C GLU A 3 -16.90 12.23 0.73
N HIS A 4 -16.49 11.30 -0.15
CA HIS A 4 -15.12 10.81 -0.23
C HIS A 4 -14.11 11.90 -0.62
N MET A 5 -14.44 12.75 -1.60
CA MET A 5 -13.58 13.88 -1.99
C MET A 5 -13.44 14.88 -0.85
N ASN A 6 -14.50 15.14 -0.09
CA ASN A 6 -14.48 16.07 1.03
C ASN A 6 -13.81 15.48 2.28
N SER A 7 -13.71 14.16 2.40
CA SER A 7 -13.10 13.46 3.53
C SER A 7 -11.66 13.00 3.30
N THR A 8 -11.05 13.35 2.17
CA THR A 8 -9.71 12.86 1.80
C THR A 8 -8.71 14.01 1.64
N ASN A 9 -7.50 13.81 2.16
CA ASN A 9 -6.30 14.58 1.89
C ASN A 9 -5.43 13.82 0.89
N TYR A 10 -4.65 14.54 0.08
CA TYR A 10 -3.70 13.93 -0.85
C TYR A 10 -2.29 14.31 -0.45
N ILE A 11 -1.42 13.31 -0.32
CA ILE A 11 0.00 13.49 -0.04
C ILE A 11 0.79 13.03 -1.26
N ILE A 12 1.67 13.90 -1.75
CA ILE A 12 2.67 13.53 -2.75
C ILE A 12 3.98 13.24 -2.02
N ARG A 13 4.57 12.08 -2.30
CA ARG A 13 5.90 11.71 -1.84
C ARG A 13 6.81 11.48 -3.03
N VAL A 14 7.94 12.18 -3.06
CA VAL A 14 9.03 11.93 -4.00
C VAL A 14 10.07 11.07 -3.27
N GLN A 15 10.51 9.99 -3.90
CA GLN A 15 11.43 9.01 -3.30
C GLN A 15 12.59 8.74 -4.24
N LYS A 16 13.79 8.65 -3.67
CA LYS A 16 15.00 8.20 -4.33
C LYS A 16 15.48 6.93 -3.63
N TYR A 17 15.81 5.92 -4.42
CA TYR A 17 16.44 4.69 -3.97
C TYR A 17 17.80 4.59 -4.65
N ASP A 18 18.85 4.63 -3.83
CA ASP A 18 20.22 4.40 -4.31
C ASP A 18 20.48 2.91 -4.51
N TYR A 19 21.46 2.62 -5.35
CA TYR A 19 21.97 1.29 -5.62
C TYR A 19 23.35 1.16 -4.98
N ALA A 20 23.69 -0.03 -4.50
CA ALA A 20 25.05 -0.32 -4.09
C ALA A 20 25.91 -0.50 -5.35
N PRO A 21 27.06 0.20 -5.47
CA PRO A 21 28.04 -0.11 -6.50
C PRO A 21 28.43 -1.59 -6.38
N LYS A 22 28.52 -2.30 -7.50
CA LYS A 22 28.97 -3.70 -7.54
C LYS A 22 30.44 -3.80 -7.10
N SER A 23 30.73 -3.76 -5.81
CA SER A 23 32.04 -4.08 -5.28
C SER A 23 32.20 -5.59 -5.23
N HIS A 24 33.16 -6.12 -6.00
CA HIS A 24 33.72 -7.47 -5.85
C HIS A 24 32.76 -8.67 -5.97
N GLY A 25 32.00 -8.76 -7.06
CA GLY A 25 31.44 -10.04 -7.52
C GLY A 25 30.28 -10.60 -6.68
N GLU A 26 29.79 -9.85 -5.70
CA GLU A 26 28.60 -10.22 -4.92
C GLU A 26 27.35 -9.59 -5.57
N ASN A 27 26.46 -10.43 -6.11
CA ASN A 27 25.11 -10.03 -6.51
C ASN A 27 24.25 -9.92 -5.25
N HIS A 28 24.35 -8.80 -4.52
CA HIS A 28 23.39 -8.51 -3.46
C HIS A 28 22.33 -7.56 -3.97
N ASP A 29 21.14 -8.09 -4.22
CA ASP A 29 19.92 -7.32 -4.34
C ASP A 29 19.73 -6.50 -3.06
N GLN A 30 19.75 -5.17 -3.17
CA GLN A 30 19.65 -4.30 -2.01
C GLN A 30 18.18 -4.01 -1.69
N LEU A 31 17.78 -4.19 -0.43
CA LEU A 31 16.44 -3.83 0.01
C LEU A 31 16.29 -2.30 0.04
N GLY A 32 15.53 -1.74 -0.90
CA GLY A 32 15.20 -0.32 -0.95
C GLY A 32 14.01 0.04 -0.05
N LEU A 33 12.98 -0.80 -0.02
CA LEU A 33 11.82 -0.65 0.85
C LEU A 33 11.32 -2.03 1.30
N PRO A 34 11.20 -2.30 2.60
CA PRO A 34 10.64 -3.55 3.12
C PRO A 34 9.22 -3.84 2.59
N SER A 35 8.86 -5.12 2.59
CA SER A 35 7.50 -5.56 2.25
C SER A 35 6.47 -4.93 3.18
N HIS A 36 5.45 -4.28 2.60
CA HIS A 36 4.35 -3.67 3.33
C HIS A 36 3.09 -3.55 2.46
N THR A 37 1.99 -3.15 3.08
CA THR A 37 0.75 -2.70 2.43
C THR A 37 0.57 -1.21 2.69
N ASP A 38 0.04 -0.48 1.72
CA ASP A 38 -0.34 0.91 1.94
C ASP A 38 -1.56 0.99 2.85
N LYS A 39 -1.54 1.90 3.83
CA LYS A 39 -2.64 2.05 4.81
C LYS A 39 -3.79 2.91 4.30
N ASN A 40 -3.52 3.68 3.25
CA ASN A 40 -4.40 4.68 2.66
C ASN A 40 -5.61 4.05 1.92
N MET A 41 -6.35 4.85 1.14
CA MET A 41 -7.40 4.33 0.26
C MET A 41 -6.82 3.80 -1.07
N VAL A 42 -6.08 4.66 -1.80
CA VAL A 42 -5.48 4.37 -3.10
C VAL A 42 -4.11 5.04 -3.18
N THR A 43 -3.17 4.34 -3.80
CA THR A 43 -1.85 4.87 -4.20
C THR A 43 -1.77 4.91 -5.73
N ILE A 44 -1.37 6.05 -6.28
CA ILE A 44 -0.97 6.17 -7.69
C ILE A 44 0.54 6.42 -7.71
N LEU A 45 1.27 5.51 -8.34
CA LEU A 45 2.72 5.52 -8.37
C LEU A 45 3.23 5.73 -9.79
N TYR A 46 4.04 6.77 -9.95
CA TYR A 46 4.91 6.97 -11.09
C TYR A 46 6.34 6.59 -10.72
N GLN A 47 7.10 6.07 -11.67
CA GLN A 47 8.52 5.76 -11.50
C GLN A 47 9.29 6.01 -12.80
N ASN A 48 10.58 6.32 -12.69
CA ASN A 48 11.47 6.34 -13.84
C ASN A 48 11.68 4.93 -14.41
N GLU A 49 12.40 4.83 -15.52
CA GLU A 49 12.64 3.60 -16.28
C GLU A 49 13.55 2.57 -15.58
N VAL A 50 13.78 2.73 -14.28
CA VAL A 50 14.55 1.83 -13.42
C VAL A 50 13.61 0.90 -12.66
N ASN A 51 13.81 -0.41 -12.83
CA ASN A 51 13.04 -1.43 -12.14
C ASN A 51 13.31 -1.43 -10.62
N GLY A 52 12.43 -2.10 -9.88
CA GLY A 52 12.67 -2.40 -8.46
C GLY A 52 11.41 -2.55 -7.64
N LEU A 53 10.27 -2.03 -8.10
CA LEU A 53 8.99 -2.34 -7.50
C LEU A 53 8.63 -3.82 -7.74
N GLU A 54 8.40 -4.54 -6.65
CA GLU A 54 7.83 -5.88 -6.70
C GLU A 54 6.51 -5.93 -5.94
N ILE A 55 5.55 -6.65 -6.50
CA ILE A 55 4.20 -6.84 -5.97
C ILE A 55 4.02 -8.34 -5.70
N GLN A 56 3.53 -8.70 -4.52
CA GLN A 56 3.26 -10.08 -4.18
C GLN A 56 1.88 -10.50 -4.70
N THR A 57 1.83 -11.59 -5.46
CA THR A 57 0.59 -12.22 -5.91
C THR A 57 -0.10 -12.94 -4.75
N LYS A 58 -1.37 -13.32 -4.95
CA LYS A 58 -2.12 -14.16 -3.99
C LYS A 58 -1.48 -15.54 -3.76
N THR A 59 -0.64 -16.02 -4.68
CA THR A 59 0.11 -17.28 -4.54
C THR A 59 1.46 -17.09 -3.84
N GLY A 60 1.76 -15.88 -3.36
CA GLY A 60 2.99 -15.55 -2.64
C GLY A 60 4.19 -15.22 -3.53
N GLN A 61 4.02 -15.27 -4.86
CA GLN A 61 5.08 -14.96 -5.82
C GLN A 61 5.30 -13.45 -5.93
N TRP A 62 6.55 -13.02 -6.03
CA TRP A 62 6.90 -11.62 -6.28
C TRP A 62 7.01 -11.39 -7.79
N ILE A 63 6.32 -10.36 -8.28
CA ILE A 63 6.34 -9.97 -9.69
C ILE A 63 6.68 -8.50 -9.84
N ALA A 64 7.45 -8.16 -10.87
CA ALA A 64 7.56 -6.79 -11.35
C ALA A 64 6.31 -6.47 -12.20
N PRO A 65 5.53 -5.42 -11.87
CA PRO A 65 4.30 -5.12 -12.59
C PRO A 65 4.54 -4.78 -14.07
N ASN A 66 5.71 -4.23 -14.38
CA ASN A 66 6.18 -3.98 -15.73
C ASN A 66 7.60 -4.55 -15.86
N SER A 67 7.89 -5.30 -16.91
CA SER A 67 9.26 -5.77 -17.20
C SER A 67 10.22 -4.60 -17.50
N ARG A 68 9.68 -3.49 -18.01
CA ARG A 68 10.34 -2.19 -18.15
C ARG A 68 9.34 -1.09 -17.80
N PRO A 69 9.61 -0.22 -16.80
CA PRO A 69 8.73 0.89 -16.50
C PRO A 69 8.64 1.84 -17.71
N SER A 70 7.45 2.34 -17.98
CA SER A 70 7.19 3.29 -19.07
C SER A 70 7.03 4.68 -18.50
N PRO A 71 7.58 5.73 -19.14
CA PRO A 71 7.36 7.11 -18.73
C PRO A 71 5.89 7.55 -18.86
N ASN A 72 5.07 6.76 -19.55
CA ASN A 72 3.66 7.06 -19.81
C ASN A 72 2.70 6.14 -19.04
N SER A 73 3.16 5.44 -17.99
CA SER A 73 2.30 4.57 -17.18
C SER A 73 2.36 4.90 -15.69
N PHE A 74 1.26 4.56 -15.01
CA PHE A 74 1.14 4.62 -13.57
C PHE A 74 0.78 3.24 -13.04
N VAL A 75 1.28 2.91 -11.87
CA VAL A 75 0.81 1.75 -11.10
C VAL A 75 -0.21 2.25 -10.08
N VAL A 76 -1.41 1.68 -10.09
CA VAL A 76 -2.47 2.01 -9.12
C VAL A 76 -2.63 0.84 -8.16
N MET A 77 -2.50 1.11 -6.86
CA MET A 77 -2.61 0.11 -5.80
C MET A 77 -3.71 0.49 -4.81
N ILE A 78 -4.39 -0.53 -4.28
CA ILE A 78 -5.40 -0.40 -3.24
C ILE A 78 -4.71 -0.44 -1.89
N GLY A 79 -5.12 0.45 -0.98
CA GLY A 79 -4.67 0.43 0.41
C GLY A 79 -5.67 -0.24 1.36
N GLU A 80 -5.25 -0.44 2.61
CA GLU A 80 -6.03 -1.11 3.65
C GLU A 80 -7.34 -0.38 3.98
N SER A 81 -7.40 0.94 3.86
CA SER A 81 -8.65 1.68 4.10
C SER A 81 -9.72 1.34 3.06
N LEU A 82 -9.33 1.18 1.79
CA LEU A 82 -10.26 0.79 0.73
C LEU A 82 -10.61 -0.72 0.81
N HIS A 83 -9.70 -1.55 1.33
CA HIS A 83 -10.02 -2.93 1.68
C HIS A 83 -11.17 -3.01 2.69
N ALA A 84 -11.11 -2.25 3.79
CA ALA A 84 -12.21 -2.19 4.75
C ALA A 84 -13.47 -1.59 4.15
N TRP A 85 -13.37 -0.46 3.44
CA TRP A 85 -14.51 0.20 2.82
C TRP A 85 -15.27 -0.72 1.85
N THR A 86 -14.57 -1.57 1.09
CA THR A 86 -15.18 -2.57 0.20
C THR A 86 -15.59 -3.87 0.89
N ASN A 87 -15.64 -3.89 2.23
CA ASN A 87 -15.90 -5.06 3.05
C ASN A 87 -15.02 -6.28 2.67
N GLY A 88 -13.75 -6.04 2.37
CA GLY A 88 -12.77 -7.10 2.06
C GLY A 88 -12.74 -7.57 0.60
N ARG A 89 -13.55 -7.00 -0.30
CA ARG A 89 -13.60 -7.43 -1.71
C ARG A 89 -12.31 -7.10 -2.47
N LEU A 90 -11.78 -5.90 -2.27
CA LEU A 90 -10.51 -5.47 -2.88
C LEU A 90 -9.34 -5.72 -1.94
N HIS A 91 -8.29 -6.39 -2.41
CA HIS A 91 -7.17 -6.80 -1.56
C HIS A 91 -5.96 -5.88 -1.76
N PRO A 92 -5.41 -5.30 -0.67
CA PRO A 92 -4.21 -4.48 -0.76
C PRO A 92 -3.00 -5.40 -0.98
N PRO A 93 -2.21 -5.21 -2.06
CA PRO A 93 -1.09 -6.07 -2.30
C PRO A 93 0.08 -5.74 -1.37
N HIS A 94 0.77 -6.77 -0.88
CA HIS A 94 2.12 -6.58 -0.37
C HIS A 94 3.01 -6.12 -1.51
N HIS A 95 3.81 -5.10 -1.26
CA HIS A 95 4.77 -4.59 -2.21
C HIS A 95 6.06 -4.19 -1.50
N ARG A 96 7.17 -4.26 -2.24
CA ARG A 96 8.51 -3.92 -1.76
C ARG A 96 9.31 -3.24 -2.87
N VAL A 97 10.45 -2.65 -2.50
CA VAL A 97 11.42 -2.15 -3.47
C VAL A 97 12.73 -2.91 -3.29
N ILE A 98 13.15 -3.59 -4.35
CA ILE A 98 14.45 -4.25 -4.47
C ILE A 98 15.28 -3.51 -5.51
N MET A 99 16.46 -3.06 -5.11
CA MET A 99 17.39 -2.38 -5.99
C MET A 99 18.37 -3.41 -6.56
N ALA A 100 18.13 -3.77 -7.81
CA ALA A 100 18.98 -4.65 -8.60
C ALA A 100 19.48 -3.85 -9.83
N GLY A 101 20.73 -3.41 -9.82
CA GLY A 101 21.28 -2.61 -10.92
C GLY A 101 22.34 -1.61 -10.46
N ASP A 102 22.65 -0.69 -11.36
CA ASP A 102 23.67 0.36 -11.23
C ASP A 102 23.10 1.77 -11.50
N GLU A 103 21.78 1.92 -11.41
CA GLU A 103 21.09 3.20 -11.58
C GLU A 103 20.14 3.48 -10.41
N ALA A 104 19.99 4.76 -10.05
CA ALA A 104 19.09 5.18 -8.98
C ALA A 104 17.64 5.14 -9.46
N ARG A 105 16.75 4.57 -8.63
CA ARG A 105 15.31 4.58 -8.90
C ARG A 105 14.68 5.81 -8.26
N TYR A 106 13.88 6.52 -9.04
CA TYR A 106 13.05 7.64 -8.59
C TYR A 106 11.58 7.28 -8.72
N SER A 107 10.79 7.60 -7.70
CA SER A 107 9.34 7.43 -7.78
C SER A 107 8.58 8.58 -7.15
N ILE A 108 7.39 8.82 -7.67
CA ILE A 108 6.42 9.79 -7.14
C ILE A 108 5.16 9.00 -6.78
N GLY A 109 4.81 8.98 -5.50
CA GLY A 109 3.56 8.39 -5.01
C GLY A 109 2.56 9.47 -4.63
N LEU A 110 1.34 9.38 -5.16
CA LEU A 110 0.18 10.13 -4.72
C LEU A 110 -0.67 9.21 -3.83
N PHE A 111 -0.81 9.57 -2.55
CA PHE A 111 -1.49 8.78 -1.54
C PHE A 111 -2.78 9.48 -1.11
N SER A 112 -3.93 8.81 -1.20
CA SER A 112 -5.22 9.35 -0.75
C SER A 112 -5.47 8.97 0.72
N ILE A 113 -5.28 9.93 1.62
CA ILE A 113 -5.30 9.75 3.07
C ILE A 113 -6.62 10.28 3.63
N PRO A 114 -7.40 9.48 4.39
CA PRO A 114 -8.57 9.98 5.11
C PRO A 114 -8.23 11.15 6.03
N LYS A 115 -9.08 12.17 6.07
CA LYS A 115 -8.91 13.33 6.96
C LYS A 115 -9.04 12.91 8.44
N PRO A 116 -8.33 13.59 9.35
CA PRO A 116 -8.49 13.35 10.78
C PRO A 116 -9.97 13.44 11.20
N GLY A 117 -10.43 12.44 11.96
CA GLY A 117 -11.81 12.37 12.44
C GLY A 117 -12.83 11.83 11.43
N TYR A 118 -12.41 11.54 10.18
CA TYR A 118 -13.27 10.79 9.27
C TYR A 118 -13.34 9.32 9.68
N ILE A 119 -14.56 8.79 9.74
CA ILE A 119 -14.80 7.39 10.06
C ILE A 119 -14.94 6.61 8.76
N ILE A 120 -13.99 5.70 8.52
CA ILE A 120 -14.08 4.72 7.44
C ILE A 120 -15.14 3.70 7.85
N LYS A 121 -16.18 3.58 7.02
CA LYS A 121 -17.26 2.61 7.18
C LYS A 121 -17.59 1.95 5.85
N THR A 122 -17.94 0.67 5.94
CA THR A 122 -18.45 -0.11 4.81
C THR A 122 -19.82 0.44 4.39
N PRO A 123 -20.07 0.69 3.08
CA PRO A 123 -21.40 0.98 2.57
C PRO A 123 -22.37 -0.19 2.80
N GLU A 124 -23.63 0.10 3.10
CA GLU A 124 -24.63 -0.93 3.40
C GLU A 124 -24.80 -1.92 2.24
N GLU A 125 -24.65 -1.45 1.00
CA GLU A 125 -24.76 -2.26 -0.22
C GLU A 125 -23.61 -3.30 -0.37
N MET A 126 -22.54 -3.14 0.41
CA MET A 126 -21.41 -4.08 0.44
C MET A 126 -21.57 -5.17 1.51
N VAL A 127 -22.64 -5.11 2.32
CA VAL A 127 -22.95 -6.04 3.41
C VAL A 127 -24.19 -6.87 3.04
N ASP A 128 -24.08 -8.17 3.26
CA ASP A 128 -25.19 -9.12 3.17
C ASP A 128 -25.15 -9.98 4.43
N GLU A 129 -26.16 -9.87 5.30
CA GLU A 129 -26.14 -10.53 6.61
C GLU A 129 -26.02 -12.06 6.52
N GLU A 130 -26.50 -12.67 5.43
CA GLU A 130 -26.46 -14.12 5.24
C GLU A 130 -25.20 -14.58 4.50
N LYS A 131 -24.79 -13.86 3.45
CA LYS A 131 -23.75 -14.30 2.51
C LYS A 131 -22.41 -13.59 2.68
N HIS A 132 -22.41 -12.34 3.13
CA HIS A 132 -21.20 -11.52 3.25
C HIS A 132 -21.34 -10.49 4.38
N PRO A 133 -21.29 -10.95 5.65
CA PRO A 133 -21.53 -10.09 6.80
C PRO A 133 -20.45 -9.00 6.94
N LEU A 134 -20.68 -8.03 7.81
CA LEU A 134 -19.71 -6.96 8.07
C LEU A 134 -18.41 -7.53 8.63
N LEU A 135 -17.29 -7.32 7.91
CA LEU A 135 -15.98 -7.84 8.29
C LEU A 135 -15.12 -6.84 9.07
N PHE A 136 -15.47 -5.56 9.01
CA PHE A 136 -14.70 -4.47 9.61
C PHE A 136 -15.67 -3.50 10.27
N LYS A 137 -15.56 -3.33 11.59
CA LYS A 137 -16.29 -2.26 12.28
C LYS A 137 -15.76 -0.89 11.83
N PRO A 138 -16.62 0.14 11.82
CA PRO A 138 -16.22 1.50 11.49
C PRO A 138 -15.06 1.99 12.35
N TYR A 139 -14.09 2.68 11.76
CA TYR A 139 -12.88 3.10 12.46
C TYR A 139 -12.31 4.42 11.92
N GLU A 140 -11.45 5.05 12.72
CA GLU A 140 -10.73 6.27 12.36
C GLU A 140 -9.31 5.94 11.90
N TYR A 141 -8.87 6.52 10.79
CA TYR A 141 -7.60 6.18 10.12
C TYR A 141 -6.35 6.40 10.99
N PHE A 142 -6.26 7.53 11.68
CA PHE A 142 -5.10 7.83 12.52
C PHE A 142 -5.09 6.99 13.81
N GLY A 143 -6.25 6.62 14.33
CA GLY A 143 -6.38 5.62 15.39
C GLY A 143 -5.81 4.27 15.00
N PHE A 144 -6.02 3.83 13.75
CA PHE A 144 -5.42 2.61 13.22
C PHE A 144 -3.89 2.71 13.08
N LEU A 145 -3.39 3.83 12.57
CA LEU A 145 -1.94 4.06 12.47
C LEU A 145 -1.25 4.06 13.83
N ASP A 146 -1.83 4.75 14.82
CA ASP A 146 -1.31 4.81 16.18
C ASP A 146 -1.27 3.42 16.83
N PHE A 147 -2.30 2.61 16.61
CA PHE A 147 -2.34 1.21 17.05
C PHE A 147 -1.20 0.38 16.45
N GLN A 148 -0.93 0.52 15.14
CA GLN A 148 0.19 -0.20 14.50
C GLN A 148 1.56 0.25 15.02
N ILE A 149 1.76 1.56 15.23
CA ILE A 149 3.01 2.11 15.78
C ILE A 149 3.24 1.58 17.20
N LYS A 150 2.23 1.65 18.06
CA LYS A 150 2.30 1.22 19.46
C LYS A 150 2.54 -0.28 19.62
N ALA A 151 2.04 -1.09 18.70
CA ALA A 151 2.26 -2.53 18.73
C ALA A 151 3.72 -2.92 18.40
N GLY A 152 4.61 -1.97 18.08
CA GLY A 152 6.03 -2.24 17.78
C GLY A 152 6.24 -2.96 16.44
N VAL A 153 5.23 -2.90 15.58
CA VAL A 153 5.07 -3.79 14.45
C VAL A 153 5.67 -3.20 13.18
N ILE A 154 6.99 -3.09 13.19
CA ILE A 154 7.77 -3.04 11.95
C ILE A 154 8.10 -4.48 11.47
N ALA A 155 7.81 -5.51 12.30
CA ALA A 155 8.20 -6.92 12.03
C ALA A 155 7.06 -7.92 11.77
N THR A 156 5.81 -7.71 12.21
CA THR A 156 4.70 -8.68 12.07
C THR A 156 3.31 -8.03 11.91
N PRO A 157 2.83 -7.69 10.70
CA PRO A 157 1.70 -6.78 10.49
C PRO A 157 0.47 -7.14 11.34
N VAL A 158 0.11 -6.24 12.27
CA VAL A 158 -1.19 -6.34 12.94
C VAL A 158 -2.24 -6.01 11.90
N SER A 159 -3.07 -6.99 11.60
CA SER A 159 -4.07 -6.86 10.55
C SER A 159 -5.10 -5.79 10.90
N LEU A 160 -5.63 -5.12 9.88
CA LEU A 160 -6.78 -4.24 10.02
C LEU A 160 -7.96 -4.91 10.73
N LYS A 161 -8.15 -6.22 10.50
CA LYS A 161 -9.18 -7.02 11.20
C LYS A 161 -8.99 -7.02 12.72
N ALA A 162 -7.74 -7.11 13.20
CA ALA A 162 -7.46 -7.09 14.62
C ALA A 162 -7.77 -5.72 15.25
N TYR A 163 -7.60 -4.63 14.50
CA TYR A 163 -7.94 -3.29 14.97
C TYR A 163 -9.45 -3.02 14.95
N CYS A 164 -10.12 -3.31 13.83
CA CYS A 164 -11.55 -3.09 13.71
C CYS A 164 -12.37 -4.00 14.63
N GLY A 165 -11.82 -5.15 15.04
CA GLY A 165 -12.53 -6.17 15.79
C GLY A 165 -13.54 -6.92 14.90
N ALA A 166 -13.57 -8.23 15.04
CA ALA A 166 -14.67 -9.05 14.51
C ALA A 166 -15.97 -8.72 15.27
#